data_AF-A0A7I6P9P3-F1
#
_entry.id   AF-A0A7I6P9P3-F1
#
_cell.length_a   1.000
_cell.length_b   1.000
_cell.length_c   1.000
_cell.angle_alpha   90.00
_cell.angle_beta   90.00
_cell.angle_gamma   90.00
#
_symmetry.space_group_name_H-M   'P 1'
#
loop_
_entity.id
_entity.type
_entity.pdbx_description
1 polymer ?
#
loop_
_entity_poly.entity_id
_entity_poly.type
_entity_poly.pdbx_seq_one_letter_code
_entity_poly.pdbx_strand_id
1 'polypeptide(L)'
;MKLAARLISLYFIIFILPSSVLGGNCSDEELGYLGMVEGEGFDKDTLFKSSQSMGIVGRNHGLKPRPKLEKVFEDLEKLFGKHGLGGISKNCLTRFAQSLMCVINKCRGACLKGPCTDGCQKCINTNCIPALLECIGITDIPNPCKWKEDYLKYKFPETDEDESQKKGEASGPS
;
A
#
# COMPACT_ATOMS: atom_id res chain seq x y z
N MET A 1 34.47 51.17 30.93
CA MET A 1 34.83 51.25 29.50
C MET A 1 35.04 49.81 29.03
N LYS A 2 34.02 49.21 28.40
CA LYS A 2 33.99 48.93 26.94
C LYS A 2 35.29 48.25 26.47
N LEU A 3 35.23 46.95 26.14
CA LEU A 3 35.39 46.49 24.75
C LEU A 3 35.09 44.98 24.63
N ALA A 4 34.34 44.65 23.58
CA ALA A 4 34.31 43.36 22.88
C ALA A 4 33.63 42.15 23.54
N ALA A 5 32.35 42.30 23.89
CA ALA A 5 31.39 41.25 23.52
C ALA A 5 31.18 41.28 21.98
N ARG A 6 30.93 40.10 21.40
CA ARG A 6 30.46 39.84 20.02
C ARG A 6 31.54 39.78 18.94
N LEU A 7 31.89 38.56 18.50
CA LEU A 7 32.24 38.20 17.11
C LEU A 7 32.60 36.71 16.90
N ILE A 8 32.00 35.75 17.62
CA ILE A 8 32.00 34.31 17.20
C ILE A 8 30.59 33.72 17.37
N SER A 9 29.60 34.54 17.04
CA SER A 9 28.29 34.11 16.57
C SER A 9 28.33 34.40 15.08
N LEU A 10 28.06 33.41 14.21
CA LEU A 10 27.95 33.47 12.73
C LEU A 10 29.00 32.69 11.90
N TYR A 11 29.36 31.47 12.28
CA TYR A 11 29.86 30.45 11.32
C TYR A 11 29.51 29.10 11.98
N PHE A 12 28.32 28.53 11.81
CA PHE A 12 27.94 27.65 10.70
C PHE A 12 26.40 27.66 10.57
N ILE A 13 25.86 28.78 10.06
CA ILE A 13 24.59 28.74 9.34
C ILE A 13 24.94 28.16 7.96
N ILE A 14 25.07 26.83 7.87
CA ILE A 14 24.95 26.15 6.58
C ILE A 14 23.46 25.93 6.37
N PHE A 15 22.95 26.75 5.48
CA PHE A 15 21.63 26.65 4.89
C PHE A 15 21.54 25.37 4.04
N ILE A 16 20.35 24.76 4.08
CA ILE A 16 19.77 23.80 3.12
C ILE A 16 20.24 22.34 3.24
N LEU A 17 19.49 21.55 4.02
CA LEU A 17 18.40 20.69 3.52
C LEU A 17 17.60 20.25 4.75
N PRO A 18 16.26 20.35 4.80
CA PRO A 18 15.51 19.55 5.77
C PRO A 18 15.81 18.09 5.41
N SER A 19 16.70 17.45 6.15
CA SER A 19 17.09 16.07 5.93
C SER A 19 15.93 15.16 6.34
N SER A 20 14.85 15.14 5.56
CA SER A 20 13.88 14.04 5.49
C SER A 20 13.56 13.37 6.84
N VAL A 21 13.39 14.12 7.93
CA VAL A 21 13.16 13.53 9.27
C VAL A 21 11.73 12.95 9.37
N LEU A 22 10.90 13.24 8.37
CA LEU A 22 9.62 12.58 8.05
C LEU A 22 9.66 11.98 6.62
N GLY A 23 10.82 11.47 6.21
CA GLY A 23 10.99 10.81 4.91
C GLY A 23 10.41 9.40 4.94
N GLY A 24 9.10 9.29 4.65
CA GLY A 24 8.49 8.00 4.33
C GLY A 24 9.22 7.29 3.19
N ASN A 25 9.11 5.96 3.14
CA ASN A 25 9.67 5.18 2.01
C ASN A 25 8.81 5.25 0.75
N CYS A 26 7.74 6.06 0.78
CA CYS A 26 6.86 6.36 -0.33
C CYS A 26 6.77 7.89 -0.46
N SER A 27 6.77 8.39 -1.68
CA SER A 27 6.39 9.76 -2.00
C SER A 27 4.87 9.93 -2.04
N ASP A 28 4.38 11.16 -1.86
CA ASP A 28 2.95 11.48 -1.98
C ASP A 28 2.40 11.11 -3.37
N GLU A 29 3.23 11.22 -4.42
CA GLU A 29 2.88 10.83 -5.78
C GLU A 29 2.64 9.31 -5.88
N GLU A 30 3.54 8.49 -5.32
CA GLU A 30 3.36 7.04 -5.26
C GLU A 30 2.10 6.64 -4.48
N LEU A 31 1.83 7.32 -3.36
CA LEU A 31 0.61 7.10 -2.58
C LEU A 31 -0.64 7.54 -3.37
N GLY A 32 -0.53 8.59 -4.17
CA GLY A 32 -1.55 9.03 -5.12
C GLY A 32 -1.89 7.95 -6.17
N TYR A 33 -0.86 7.31 -6.77
CA TYR A 33 -1.04 6.19 -7.70
C TYR A 33 -1.71 4.96 -7.07
N LEU A 34 -1.75 4.87 -5.73
CA LEU A 34 -2.44 3.82 -4.99
C LEU A 34 -3.81 4.25 -4.46
N GLY A 35 -4.23 5.49 -4.70
CA GLY A 35 -5.47 6.06 -4.16
C GLY A 35 -5.42 6.23 -2.64
N MET A 36 -4.22 6.40 -2.06
CA MET A 36 -4.00 6.44 -0.61
C MET A 36 -3.89 7.86 -0.04
N VAL A 37 -4.22 8.87 -0.85
CA VAL A 37 -4.23 10.28 -0.45
C VAL A 37 -5.65 10.81 -0.61
N GLU A 38 -6.34 11.13 0.50
CA GLU A 38 -7.65 11.78 0.45
C GLU A 38 -7.49 13.29 0.13
N GLY A 39 -8.36 13.84 -0.72
CA GLY A 39 -8.30 15.24 -1.13
C GLY A 39 -9.25 15.58 -2.29
N GLU A 40 -9.11 16.79 -2.84
CA GLU A 40 -9.80 17.17 -4.06
C GLU A 40 -9.34 16.27 -5.23
N GLY A 41 -10.29 15.64 -5.93
CA GLY A 41 -9.97 14.66 -6.97
C GLY A 41 -9.65 13.24 -6.47
N PHE A 42 -9.99 12.91 -5.21
CA PHE A 42 -9.80 11.57 -4.66
C PHE A 42 -10.37 10.45 -5.55
N ASP A 43 -9.51 9.54 -5.99
CA ASP A 43 -9.86 8.43 -6.86
C ASP A 43 -10.17 7.16 -6.07
N LYS A 44 -11.47 6.96 -5.82
CA LYS A 44 -11.99 5.76 -5.15
C LYS A 44 -11.72 4.48 -5.93
N ASP A 45 -11.71 4.53 -7.26
CA ASP A 45 -11.48 3.34 -8.10
C ASP A 45 -10.03 2.86 -7.94
N THR A 46 -9.07 3.77 -7.97
CA THR A 46 -7.65 3.44 -7.73
C THR A 46 -7.43 2.88 -6.32
N LEU A 47 -8.07 3.43 -5.28
CA LEU A 47 -8.03 2.86 -3.94
C LEU A 47 -8.58 1.43 -3.91
N PHE A 48 -9.70 1.18 -4.60
CA PHE A 48 -10.32 -0.14 -4.63
C PHE A 48 -9.45 -1.15 -5.35
N LYS A 49 -8.84 -0.77 -6.48
CA LYS A 49 -7.87 -1.59 -7.21
C LYS A 49 -6.72 -2.00 -6.30
N SER A 50 -6.03 -1.03 -5.71
CA SER A 50 -4.85 -1.30 -4.87
C SER A 50 -5.20 -2.17 -3.66
N SER A 51 -6.33 -1.87 -3.01
CA SER A 51 -6.82 -2.62 -1.85
C SER A 51 -7.25 -4.05 -2.19
N GLN A 52 -7.93 -4.27 -3.32
CA GLN A 52 -8.30 -5.61 -3.77
C GLN A 52 -7.07 -6.41 -4.19
N SER A 53 -6.09 -5.80 -4.86
CA SER A 53 -4.85 -6.47 -5.24
C SER A 53 -4.11 -6.95 -3.99
N MET A 54 -3.96 -6.07 -3.00
CA MET A 54 -3.41 -6.42 -1.68
C MET A 54 -4.23 -7.52 -0.99
N GLY A 55 -5.56 -7.44 -1.01
CA GLY A 55 -6.46 -8.44 -0.43
C GLY A 55 -6.31 -9.83 -1.06
N ILE A 56 -6.13 -9.90 -2.38
CA ILE A 56 -5.87 -11.16 -3.11
C ILE A 56 -4.53 -11.76 -2.69
N VAL A 57 -3.45 -10.96 -2.71
CA VAL A 57 -2.12 -11.44 -2.26
C VAL A 57 -2.18 -11.91 -0.81
N GLY A 58 -2.77 -11.10 0.08
CA GLY A 58 -2.94 -11.41 1.49
C GLY A 58 -3.71 -12.71 1.72
N ARG A 59 -4.77 -12.97 0.94
CA ARG A 59 -5.52 -14.23 1.02
C ARG A 59 -4.70 -15.41 0.51
N ASN A 60 -4.07 -15.28 -0.66
CA ASN A 60 -3.31 -16.36 -1.29
C ASN A 60 -2.13 -16.81 -0.42
N HIS A 61 -1.42 -15.86 0.19
CA HIS A 61 -0.31 -16.17 1.10
C HIS A 61 -0.78 -16.46 2.52
N GLY A 62 -1.90 -15.89 2.93
CA GLY A 62 -2.54 -16.14 4.21
C GLY A 62 -2.88 -17.60 4.42
N LEU A 63 -3.20 -18.36 3.37
CA LEU A 63 -3.48 -19.80 3.47
C LEU A 63 -2.22 -20.67 3.63
N LYS A 64 -1.04 -20.14 3.32
CA LYS A 64 0.22 -20.88 3.37
C LYS A 64 0.74 -20.97 4.81
N PRO A 65 1.44 -22.06 5.20
CA PRO A 65 1.96 -22.22 6.55
C PRO A 65 3.14 -21.30 6.87
N ARG A 66 3.96 -20.96 5.86
CA ARG A 66 5.14 -20.10 5.99
C ARG A 66 5.28 -19.19 4.76
N PRO A 67 4.50 -18.12 4.66
CA PRO A 67 4.65 -17.14 3.58
C PRO A 67 6.02 -16.45 3.69
N LYS A 68 6.60 -16.11 2.54
CA LYS A 68 7.88 -15.39 2.44
C LYS A 68 7.62 -13.99 1.92
N LEU A 69 8.29 -13.00 2.51
CA LEU A 69 8.13 -11.59 2.13
C LEU A 69 8.41 -11.37 0.64
N GLU A 70 9.44 -12.02 0.11
CA GLU A 70 9.85 -11.89 -1.29
C GLU A 70 8.75 -12.38 -2.24
N LYS A 71 8.06 -13.48 -1.88
CA LYS A 71 6.95 -14.00 -2.68
C LYS A 71 5.68 -13.17 -2.55
N VAL A 72 5.43 -12.57 -1.39
CA VAL A 72 4.35 -11.59 -1.23
C VAL A 72 4.63 -10.35 -2.08
N PHE A 73 5.87 -9.87 -2.09
CA PHE A 73 6.30 -8.74 -2.91
C PHE A 73 6.15 -9.03 -4.41
N GLU A 74 6.68 -10.15 -4.90
CA GLU A 74 6.60 -10.53 -6.33
C GLU A 74 5.14 -10.62 -6.81
N ASP A 75 4.26 -11.25 -6.03
CA ASP A 75 2.84 -11.38 -6.41
C ASP A 75 2.10 -10.03 -6.35
N LEU A 76 2.50 -9.15 -5.42
CA LEU A 76 1.95 -7.80 -5.33
C LEU A 76 2.40 -6.93 -6.51
N GLU A 77 3.70 -6.96 -6.84
CA GLU A 77 4.27 -6.26 -8.01
C GLU A 77 3.57 -6.71 -9.29
N LYS A 78 3.36 -8.02 -9.45
CA LYS A 78 2.65 -8.59 -10.59
C LYS A 78 1.20 -8.11 -10.68
N LEU A 79 0.44 -8.14 -9.59
CA LEU A 79 -0.96 -7.70 -9.61
C LEU A 79 -1.08 -6.19 -9.82
N PHE A 80 -0.20 -5.40 -9.22
CA PHE A 80 -0.18 -3.96 -9.42
C PHE A 80 0.12 -3.63 -10.89
N GLY A 81 1.13 -4.27 -11.49
CA GLY A 81 1.44 -4.15 -12.90
C GLY A 81 0.26 -4.53 -13.81
N LYS A 82 -0.38 -5.67 -13.55
CA LYS A 82 -1.55 -6.13 -14.32
C LYS A 82 -2.71 -5.13 -14.29
N HIS A 83 -2.94 -4.46 -13.16
CA HIS A 83 -4.09 -3.57 -12.99
C HIS A 83 -3.75 -2.08 -13.15
N GLY A 84 -2.62 -1.77 -13.79
CA GLY A 84 -2.24 -0.39 -14.12
C GLY A 84 -1.82 0.46 -12.92
N LEU A 85 -1.51 -0.16 -11.77
CA LEU A 85 -0.98 0.50 -10.57
C LEU A 85 0.56 0.62 -10.65
N GLY A 86 1.04 1.15 -11.78
CA GLY A 86 2.46 1.39 -12.02
C GLY A 86 2.99 2.62 -11.26
N GLY A 87 4.27 2.93 -11.47
CA GLY A 87 4.89 4.14 -10.89
C GLY A 87 5.30 4.02 -9.42
N ILE A 88 5.13 2.85 -8.81
CA ILE A 88 5.53 2.59 -7.42
C ILE A 88 6.96 2.07 -7.37
N SER A 89 7.83 2.70 -6.58
CA SER A 89 9.18 2.21 -6.34
C SER A 89 9.17 0.89 -5.57
N LYS A 90 10.22 0.09 -5.76
CA LYS A 90 10.38 -1.18 -5.02
C LYS A 90 10.42 -0.97 -3.50
N ASN A 91 11.00 0.14 -3.05
CA ASN A 91 11.07 0.47 -1.63
C ASN A 91 9.68 0.75 -1.05
N CYS A 92 8.87 1.54 -1.74
CA CYS A 92 7.49 1.81 -1.34
C CYS A 92 6.64 0.53 -1.36
N LEU A 93 6.71 -0.24 -2.46
CA LEU A 93 5.97 -1.50 -2.61
C LEU A 93 6.35 -2.54 -1.55
N THR A 94 7.61 -2.58 -1.13
CA THR A 94 8.08 -3.44 -0.03
C THR A 94 7.36 -3.12 1.28
N ARG A 95 6.94 -1.87 1.52
CA ARG A 95 6.25 -1.47 2.76
C ARG A 95 4.83 -2.04 2.80
N PHE A 96 4.16 -2.06 1.65
CA PHE A 96 2.87 -2.75 1.51
C PHE A 96 3.01 -4.26 1.65
N ALA A 97 4.06 -4.87 1.09
CA ALA A 97 4.34 -6.29 1.29
C ALA A 97 4.61 -6.64 2.76
N GLN A 98 5.34 -5.79 3.49
CA GLN A 98 5.57 -5.93 4.93
C GLN A 98 4.26 -5.80 5.73
N SER A 99 3.39 -4.86 5.37
CA SER A 99 2.07 -4.72 5.97
C SER A 99 1.19 -5.95 5.72
N LEU A 100 1.17 -6.50 4.51
CA LEU A 100 0.50 -7.77 4.20
C LEU A 100 1.04 -8.92 5.05
N MET A 101 2.36 -9.03 5.21
CA MET A 101 2.98 -10.01 6.10
C MET A 101 2.52 -9.84 7.54
N CYS A 102 2.38 -8.60 8.03
CA CYS A 102 1.79 -8.34 9.35
C CYS A 102 0.36 -8.89 9.44
N VAL A 103 -0.51 -8.57 8.47
CA VAL A 103 -1.91 -9.03 8.46
C VAL A 103 -1.99 -10.55 8.40
N ILE A 104 -1.17 -11.20 7.57
CA ILE A 104 -1.11 -12.66 7.47
C ILE A 104 -0.70 -13.30 8.81
N ASN A 105 0.31 -12.73 9.48
CA ASN A 105 0.85 -13.32 10.71
C ASN A 105 0.00 -13.02 11.94
N LYS A 106 -0.62 -11.84 12.03
CA LYS A 106 -1.31 -11.37 13.24
C LYS A 106 -2.83 -11.35 13.13
N CYS A 107 -3.37 -11.19 11.93
CA CYS A 107 -4.79 -10.92 11.72
C CYS A 107 -5.53 -11.94 10.83
N ARG A 108 -4.84 -12.96 10.31
CA ARG A 108 -5.44 -14.00 9.45
C ARG A 108 -6.74 -14.57 10.03
N GLY A 109 -6.75 -14.94 11.32
CA GLY A 109 -7.93 -15.51 11.97
C GLY A 109 -9.11 -14.52 12.02
N ALA A 110 -8.84 -13.28 12.41
CA ALA A 110 -9.85 -12.21 12.47
C ALA A 110 -10.40 -11.85 11.09
N CYS A 111 -9.57 -11.96 10.05
CA CYS A 111 -9.91 -11.60 8.67
C CYS A 111 -10.50 -12.74 7.84
N LEU A 112 -10.64 -13.95 8.40
CA LEU A 112 -11.13 -15.13 7.67
C LEU A 112 -12.54 -14.93 7.09
N LYS A 113 -13.40 -14.19 7.80
CA LYS A 113 -14.77 -13.89 7.38
C LYS A 113 -14.88 -12.73 6.39
N GLY A 114 -13.77 -12.06 6.08
CA GLY A 114 -13.70 -10.96 5.12
C GLY A 114 -13.01 -9.71 5.65
N PRO A 115 -12.49 -8.87 4.73
CA PRO A 115 -11.65 -7.72 5.08
C PRO A 115 -12.44 -6.64 5.83
N CYS A 116 -13.71 -6.41 5.49
CA CYS A 116 -14.55 -5.37 6.10
C CYS A 116 -15.43 -5.89 7.25
N THR A 117 -14.96 -6.90 7.98
CA THR A 117 -15.57 -7.31 9.24
C THR A 117 -14.94 -6.52 10.39
N ASP A 118 -15.72 -6.17 11.40
CA ASP A 118 -15.24 -5.34 12.53
C ASP A 118 -14.04 -5.97 13.23
N GLY A 119 -14.04 -7.30 13.38
CA GLY A 119 -12.93 -8.05 13.95
C GLY A 119 -11.63 -7.92 13.13
N CYS A 120 -11.73 -8.03 11.81
CA CYS A 120 -10.58 -7.86 10.91
C CYS A 120 -10.06 -6.42 10.96
N GLN A 121 -10.94 -5.44 10.81
CA GLN A 121 -10.60 -4.02 10.80
C GLN A 121 -9.94 -3.60 12.12
N LYS A 122 -10.51 -4.01 13.25
CA LYS A 122 -9.92 -3.78 14.57
C LYS A 122 -8.53 -4.40 14.67
N CYS A 123 -8.35 -5.65 14.22
CA CYS A 123 -7.05 -6.30 14.28
C CYS A 123 -5.99 -5.55 13.45
N ILE A 124 -6.33 -5.19 12.20
CA ILE A 124 -5.43 -4.48 11.28
C ILE A 124 -5.04 -3.11 11.85
N ASN A 125 -6.03 -2.33 12.31
CA ASN A 125 -5.81 -1.00 12.87
C ASN A 125 -4.94 -1.02 14.13
N THR A 126 -5.08 -2.05 14.96
CA THR A 126 -4.26 -2.18 16.18
C THR A 126 -2.85 -2.69 15.89
N ASN A 127 -2.70 -3.66 14.98
CA ASN A 127 -1.45 -4.44 14.89
C ASN A 127 -0.55 -4.07 13.72
N CYS A 128 -1.10 -3.51 12.63
CA CYS A 128 -0.39 -3.38 11.35
C CYS A 128 -0.39 -1.97 10.79
N ILE A 129 -1.48 -1.21 10.94
CA ILE A 129 -1.58 0.16 10.41
C ILE A 129 -0.53 1.12 11.00
N PRO A 130 -0.27 1.15 12.32
CA PRO A 130 0.70 2.10 12.87
C PRO A 130 2.10 1.97 12.25
N ALA A 131 2.58 0.73 12.10
CA ALA A 131 3.86 0.45 11.48
C ALA A 131 3.86 0.74 9.97
N LEU A 132 2.74 0.51 9.28
CA LEU A 132 2.61 0.88 7.87
C LEU A 132 2.74 2.40 7.72
N LEU A 133 1.92 3.17 8.44
CA LEU A 133 1.85 4.64 8.40
C LEU A 133 3.21 5.29 8.69
N GLU A 134 3.87 4.84 9.75
CA GLU A 134 5.24 5.26 10.08
C GLU A 134 6.21 4.99 8.91
N CYS A 135 6.06 3.83 8.26
CA CYS A 135 6.98 3.40 7.21
C CYS A 135 6.77 4.13 5.88
N ILE A 136 5.52 4.45 5.52
CA ILE A 136 5.17 5.20 4.31
C ILE A 136 5.19 6.72 4.52
N GLY A 137 5.32 7.18 5.78
CA GLY A 137 5.55 8.59 6.13
C GLY A 137 4.31 9.46 6.18
N ILE A 138 3.12 8.88 6.33
CA ILE A 138 1.86 9.62 6.42
C ILE A 138 1.07 9.24 7.68
N THR A 139 0.14 10.10 8.11
CA THR A 139 -0.58 9.94 9.39
C THR A 139 -1.88 9.16 9.28
N ASP A 140 -2.44 9.04 8.08
CA ASP A 140 -3.68 8.29 7.82
C ASP A 140 -3.75 7.87 6.35
N ILE A 141 -4.41 6.74 6.08
CA ILE A 141 -4.74 6.27 4.73
C ILE A 141 -6.24 6.03 4.62
N PRO A 142 -6.86 6.32 3.46
CA PRO A 142 -8.25 6.01 3.23
C PRO A 142 -8.50 4.51 3.37
N ASN A 143 -9.56 4.17 4.09
CA ASN A 143 -9.99 2.79 4.26
C ASN A 143 -11.10 2.45 3.26
N PRO A 144 -10.90 1.50 2.32
CA PRO A 144 -11.91 1.15 1.33
C PRO A 144 -13.21 0.62 1.96
N CYS A 145 -13.15 0.07 3.17
CA CYS A 145 -14.33 -0.39 3.90
C CYS A 145 -15.24 0.75 4.38
N LYS A 146 -14.84 2.03 4.27
CA LYS A 146 -15.75 3.19 4.37
C LYS A 146 -16.90 3.06 3.34
N TRP A 147 -16.63 2.44 2.19
CA TRP A 147 -17.59 2.15 1.12
C TRP A 147 -17.77 0.65 0.92
N LYS A 148 -17.96 -0.08 2.03
CA LYS A 148 -18.01 -1.56 2.08
C LYS A 148 -18.85 -2.21 0.98
N GLU A 149 -20.05 -1.68 0.71
CA GLU A 149 -20.96 -2.27 -0.26
C GLU A 149 -20.42 -2.23 -1.69
N ASP A 150 -19.83 -1.10 -2.08
CA ASP A 150 -19.19 -0.94 -3.38
C ASP A 150 -17.89 -1.75 -3.44
N TYR A 151 -17.06 -1.63 -2.41
CA TYR A 151 -15.75 -2.25 -2.35
C TYR A 151 -15.82 -3.77 -2.42
N LEU A 152 -16.72 -4.41 -1.68
CA LEU A 152 -16.87 -5.86 -1.68
C LEU A 152 -17.45 -6.40 -3.01
N LYS A 153 -18.13 -5.56 -3.80
CA LYS A 153 -18.64 -5.92 -5.14
C LYS A 153 -17.69 -5.52 -6.26
N TYR A 154 -16.62 -4.78 -5.95
CA TYR A 154 -15.66 -4.29 -6.92
C TYR A 154 -15.02 -5.45 -7.68
N LYS A 155 -15.00 -5.34 -9.01
CA LYS A 155 -14.31 -6.24 -9.92
C LYS A 155 -13.24 -5.44 -10.64
N PHE A 156 -12.06 -6.04 -10.81
CA PHE A 156 -11.04 -5.44 -11.65
C PHE A 156 -11.59 -5.20 -13.05
N PRO A 157 -11.23 -4.08 -13.70
CA PRO A 157 -11.45 -3.90 -15.13
C PRO A 157 -10.81 -5.06 -15.89
N GLU A 158 -11.46 -5.51 -16.96
CA GLU A 158 -10.87 -6.53 -17.83
C GLU A 158 -9.56 -5.99 -18.43
N THR A 159 -8.52 -6.82 -18.45
CA THR A 159 -7.23 -6.49 -19.07
C THR A 159 -7.10 -7.23 -20.39
N ASP A 160 -6.33 -6.70 -21.35
CA ASP A 160 -6.12 -7.34 -22.67
C ASP A 160 -5.56 -8.77 -22.56
N GLU A 161 -4.87 -9.08 -21.47
CA GLU A 161 -4.39 -10.43 -21.14
C GLU A 161 -5.54 -11.40 -20.80
N ASP A 162 -6.59 -10.91 -20.12
CA ASP A 162 -7.77 -11.71 -19.76
C ASP A 162 -8.64 -12.01 -20.99
N GLU A 163 -8.72 -11.09 -21.95
CA GLU A 163 -9.39 -11.35 -23.24
C GLU A 163 -8.64 -12.39 -24.09
N SER A 164 -7.31 -12.34 -24.10
CA SER A 164 -6.47 -13.24 -24.89
C SER A 164 -6.55 -14.69 -24.39
N GLN A 165 -6.68 -14.91 -23.08
CA GLN A 165 -6.89 -16.24 -22.49
C GLN A 165 -8.28 -16.80 -22.84
N LYS A 166 -9.35 -15.98 -22.76
CA LYS A 166 -10.71 -16.39 -23.15
C LYS A 166 -10.81 -16.79 -24.63
N LYS A 167 -10.06 -16.14 -25.53
CA LYS A 167 -10.01 -16.50 -26.95
C LYS A 167 -9.20 -17.78 -27.22
N GLY A 168 -8.23 -18.12 -26.37
CA GLY A 168 -7.42 -19.33 -26.47
C GLY A 168 -8.16 -20.62 -26.08
N GLU A 169 -9.10 -20.56 -25.14
CA GLU A 169 -9.89 -21.73 -24.70
C GLU A 169 -11.00 -22.14 -25.68
N ALA A 170 -11.37 -21.29 -26.65
CA ALA A 170 -12.38 -21.59 -27.66
C ALA A 170 -11.86 -22.39 -28.88
N SER A 171 -10.55 -22.71 -28.91
CA SER A 171 -9.92 -23.47 -30.00
C SER A 171 -9.55 -24.88 -29.53
N GLY A 172 -10.55 -25.68 -29.14
CA GLY A 172 -10.39 -27.13 -29.03
C GLY A 172 -10.36 -27.77 -30.43
N PRO A 173 -9.52 -28.79 -30.68
CA PRO A 173 -9.29 -29.34 -32.02
C PRO A 173 -10.54 -30.01 -32.58
N SER A 174 -10.79 -29.81 -33.88
CA SER A 174 -11.77 -30.53 -34.69
C SER A 174 -11.47 -32.02 -34.81
#